data_AF-A0A4Y2VRM7-F1
#
_entry.id   AF-A0A4Y2VRM7-F1
#
_cell.length_a   1.000
_cell.length_b   1.000
_cell.length_c   1.000
_cell.angle_alpha   90.00
_cell.angle_beta   90.00
_cell.angle_gamma   90.00
#
_symmetry.space_group_name_H-M   'P 1'
#
loop_
_entity.id
_entity.type
_entity.pdbx_description
1 polymer ?
#
loop_
_entity_poly.entity_id
_entity_poly.type
_entity_poly.pdbx_seq_one_letter_code
_entity_poly.pdbx_strand_id
1 'polypeptide(L)'
;MFSTDFQGYRYSDDPPCTDASNLRKWLNQPSVRQALHIPTHVQDWDICSLDVEIGYKRIYDTMRPQILQLIGSGKLRGLIYNGDVDMACNFLGDEWFANNLGLPVTKEYESWKYNNQVAGFFKSYGPVNFLDSEGFWTYGASR
;
A
#
# COMPACT_ATOMS: atom_id res chain seq x y z
N MET A 1 -43.37 5.16 -5.03
CA MET A 1 -43.13 3.81 -5.60
C MET A 1 -41.80 3.87 -6.33
N PHE A 2 -40.70 3.70 -5.59
CA PHE A 2 -39.36 3.51 -6.13
C PHE A 2 -38.88 2.18 -5.57
N SER A 3 -38.41 1.32 -6.47
CA SER A 3 -38.12 -0.10 -6.25
C SER A 3 -37.13 -0.32 -5.11
N THR A 4 -37.45 -1.28 -4.23
CA THR A 4 -36.63 -1.76 -3.11
C THR A 4 -35.81 -3.02 -3.47
N ASP A 5 -35.48 -3.24 -4.73
CA ASP A 5 -34.68 -4.39 -5.15
C ASP A 5 -33.22 -4.02 -5.41
N PHE A 6 -32.49 -3.75 -4.31
CA PHE A 6 -31.02 -3.78 -4.28
C PHE A 6 -30.48 -5.01 -3.53
N GLN A 7 -31.26 -6.10 -3.47
CA GLN A 7 -30.72 -7.41 -3.13
C GLN A 7 -30.17 -8.06 -4.41
N GLY A 8 -28.86 -7.98 -4.67
CA GLY A 8 -28.28 -8.88 -5.67
C GLY A 8 -26.93 -8.53 -6.30
N TYR A 9 -26.43 -7.29 -6.17
CA TYR A 9 -25.08 -6.95 -6.61
C TYR A 9 -24.31 -6.36 -5.44
N ARG A 10 -23.60 -7.20 -4.68
CA ARG A 10 -22.43 -6.72 -3.95
C ARG A 10 -21.50 -6.19 -5.05
N TYR A 11 -21.36 -4.87 -5.15
CA TYR A 11 -20.14 -4.32 -5.72
C TYR A 11 -19.03 -5.06 -4.97
N SER A 12 -18.22 -5.82 -5.68
CA SER A 12 -17.20 -6.65 -5.05
C SER A 12 -16.35 -5.70 -4.19
N ASP A 13 -16.19 -5.96 -2.89
CA ASP A 13 -15.34 -5.18 -1.98
C ASP A 13 -13.84 -5.32 -2.34
N ASP A 14 -13.54 -5.62 -3.60
CA ASP A 14 -12.23 -5.82 -4.16
C ASP A 14 -11.63 -4.45 -4.51
N PRO A 15 -10.35 -4.24 -4.21
CA PRO A 15 -9.63 -3.13 -4.81
C PRO A 15 -9.80 -3.11 -6.33
N PRO A 16 -9.80 -1.92 -6.97
CA PRO A 16 -9.99 -1.81 -8.42
C PRO A 16 -9.06 -2.73 -9.20
N CYS A 17 -9.62 -3.42 -10.20
CA CYS A 17 -8.89 -4.33 -11.09
C CYS A 17 -8.19 -5.51 -10.39
N THR A 18 -8.65 -5.90 -9.20
CA THR A 18 -8.19 -7.12 -8.50
C THR A 18 -9.31 -8.16 -8.41
N ASP A 19 -8.93 -9.43 -8.23
CA ASP A 19 -9.87 -10.52 -7.99
C ASP A 19 -9.43 -11.30 -6.74
N ALA A 20 -10.15 -11.08 -5.64
CA ALA A 20 -9.94 -11.77 -4.37
C ALA A 20 -10.85 -12.99 -4.18
N SER A 21 -11.57 -13.45 -5.22
CA SER A 21 -12.52 -14.57 -5.12
C SER A 21 -11.88 -15.85 -4.59
N ASN A 22 -10.68 -16.20 -5.08
CA ASN A 22 -9.96 -17.39 -4.62
C ASN A 22 -9.53 -17.27 -3.15
N LEU A 23 -9.07 -16.08 -2.75
CA LEU A 23 -8.64 -15.81 -1.38
C LEU A 23 -9.84 -15.85 -0.41
N ARG A 24 -10.96 -15.20 -0.77
CA ARG A 24 -12.22 -15.27 -0.02
C ARG A 24 -12.70 -16.70 0.16
N LYS A 25 -12.69 -17.48 -0.93
CA LYS A 25 -13.13 -18.88 -0.88
C LYS A 25 -12.27 -19.71 0.05
N TRP A 26 -10.95 -19.49 0.05
CA TRP A 26 -10.02 -20.25 0.89
C TRP A 26 -10.10 -19.84 2.36
N LEU A 27 -10.04 -18.54 2.66
CA LEU A 27 -10.06 -18.03 4.05
C LEU A 27 -11.39 -18.27 4.77
N ASN A 28 -12.50 -18.44 4.04
CA ASN A 28 -13.81 -18.76 4.62
C ASN A 28 -14.12 -20.25 4.74
N GLN A 29 -13.19 -21.14 4.39
CA GLN A 29 -13.39 -22.57 4.65
C GLN A 29 -13.43 -22.83 6.17
N PRO A 30 -14.39 -23.64 6.68
CA PRO A 30 -14.46 -23.94 8.11
C PRO A 30 -13.16 -24.53 8.68
N SER A 31 -12.48 -25.39 7.91
CA SER A 31 -11.19 -25.98 8.30
C SER A 31 -10.08 -24.94 8.40
N VAL A 32 -10.03 -23.98 7.47
CA VAL A 32 -9.03 -22.89 7.48
C VAL A 32 -9.32 -21.93 8.62
N ARG A 33 -10.58 -21.53 8.82
CA ARG A 33 -10.99 -20.70 9.96
C ARG A 33 -10.67 -21.36 11.30
N GLN A 34 -10.92 -22.67 11.42
CA GLN A 34 -10.57 -23.43 12.61
C GLN A 34 -9.04 -23.46 12.84
N ALA A 35 -8.26 -23.72 11.79
CA ALA A 35 -6.80 -23.77 11.86
C ALA A 35 -6.17 -22.41 12.23
N LEU A 36 -6.79 -21.31 11.80
CA LEU A 36 -6.40 -19.94 12.19
C LEU A 36 -7.03 -19.47 13.51
N HIS A 37 -7.74 -20.36 14.21
CA HIS A 37 -8.44 -20.08 15.47
C HIS A 37 -9.45 -18.92 15.39
N ILE A 38 -10.12 -18.77 14.25
CA ILE A 38 -11.16 -17.76 14.06
C ILE A 38 -12.44 -18.22 14.79
N PRO A 39 -13.01 -17.40 15.71
CA PRO A 39 -14.24 -17.75 16.40
C PRO A 39 -15.41 -17.98 15.42
N THR A 40 -16.32 -18.88 15.76
CA THR A 40 -17.46 -19.23 14.90
C THR A 40 -18.52 -18.13 14.79
N HIS A 41 -18.52 -17.16 15.71
CA HIS A 41 -19.52 -16.09 15.78
C HIS A 41 -19.16 -14.84 14.98
N VAL A 42 -17.92 -14.72 14.49
CA VAL A 42 -17.52 -13.56 13.67
C VAL A 42 -17.84 -13.81 12.20
N GLN A 43 -18.07 -12.72 11.48
CA GLN A 43 -18.45 -12.71 10.07
C GLN A 43 -17.44 -13.43 9.15
N ASP A 44 -17.85 -13.62 7.90
CA ASP A 44 -16.97 -14.06 6.83
C ASP A 44 -15.86 -13.03 6.59
N TRP A 45 -14.68 -13.53 6.23
CA TRP A 45 -13.55 -12.73 5.82
C TRP A 45 -13.78 -12.12 4.44
N ASP A 46 -13.38 -10.87 4.27
CA ASP A 46 -13.31 -10.16 3.00
C ASP A 46 -11.99 -9.35 2.93
N ILE A 47 -11.54 -9.00 1.73
CA ILE A 47 -10.28 -8.27 1.49
C ILE A 47 -10.35 -6.82 1.97
N CYS A 48 -11.52 -6.18 1.79
CA CYS A 48 -11.83 -4.86 2.30
C CYS A 48 -13.20 -4.86 2.98
N SER A 49 -13.44 -3.88 3.86
CA SER A 49 -14.75 -3.66 4.47
C SER A 49 -15.29 -2.30 4.05
N LEU A 50 -16.36 -2.29 3.25
CA LEU A 50 -17.00 -1.08 2.79
C LEU A 50 -17.57 -0.23 3.95
N ASP A 51 -18.09 -0.88 4.98
CA ASP A 51 -18.59 -0.20 6.19
C ASP A 51 -17.48 0.58 6.88
N VAL A 52 -16.28 -0.02 6.99
CA VAL A 52 -15.10 0.66 7.55
C VAL A 52 -14.65 1.79 6.63
N GLU A 53 -14.60 1.57 5.32
CA GLU A 53 -14.18 2.58 4.35
C GLU A 53 -15.08 3.82 4.39
N ILE A 54 -16.40 3.64 4.34
CA ILE A 54 -17.38 4.73 4.39
C ILE A 54 -17.33 5.45 5.75
N GLY A 55 -17.10 4.71 6.84
CA GLY A 55 -16.97 5.27 8.18
C GLY A 55 -15.62 5.93 8.47
N TYR A 56 -14.62 5.77 7.61
CA TYR A 56 -13.25 6.20 7.91
C TYR A 56 -13.09 7.72 7.76
N LYS A 57 -12.52 8.36 8.79
CA LYS A 57 -12.17 9.78 8.77
C LYS A 57 -10.65 9.96 8.75
N ARG A 58 -10.13 10.52 7.65
CA ARG A 58 -8.73 10.97 7.58
C ARG A 58 -8.55 12.21 8.46
N ILE A 59 -7.54 12.18 9.34
CA ILE A 59 -7.23 13.25 10.29
C ILE A 59 -5.86 13.90 10.05
N TYR A 60 -5.07 13.36 9.11
CA TYR A 60 -3.78 13.88 8.69
C TYR A 60 -3.78 14.04 7.18
N ASP A 61 -3.35 15.21 6.71
CA ASP A 61 -3.17 15.49 5.29
C ASP A 61 -1.75 15.18 4.81
N THR A 62 -0.81 14.98 5.75
CA THR A 62 0.58 14.62 5.47
C THR A 62 1.20 13.85 6.63
N MET A 63 2.21 13.03 6.31
CA MET A 63 3.00 12.27 7.29
C MET A 63 4.36 12.91 7.60
N ARG A 64 4.65 14.10 7.06
CA ARG A 64 5.95 14.77 7.21
C ARG A 64 6.36 14.95 8.69
N PRO A 65 5.53 15.51 9.59
CA PRO A 65 5.90 15.68 10.99
C PRO A 65 6.30 14.37 11.68
N GLN A 66 5.56 13.29 11.40
CA GLN A 66 5.75 11.97 11.98
C GLN A 66 7.06 11.35 11.48
N ILE A 67 7.32 11.40 10.17
CA ILE A 67 8.58 10.90 9.59
C ILE A 67 9.78 11.65 10.18
N LEU A 68 9.73 12.99 10.25
CA LEU A 68 10.82 13.78 10.83
C LEU A 68 11.04 13.49 12.32
N GLN A 69 9.97 13.26 13.08
CA GLN A 69 10.08 12.87 14.49
C GLN A 69 10.75 11.49 14.65
N LEU A 70 10.33 10.50 13.86
CA LEU A 70 10.89 9.14 13.92
C LEU A 70 12.36 9.12 13.56
N ILE A 71 12.73 9.84 12.51
CA ILE A 71 14.10 9.92 12.01
C ILE A 71 14.99 10.78 12.93
N GLY A 72 14.44 11.88 13.47
CA GLY A 72 15.11 12.73 14.45
C GLY A 72 15.45 12.02 15.77
N SER A 73 14.86 10.85 16.04
CA SER A 73 15.25 10.00 17.18
C SER A 73 16.67 9.44 17.07
N GLY A 74 17.23 9.39 15.85
CA GLY A 74 18.55 8.79 15.57
C GLY A 74 18.59 7.26 15.65
N LYS A 75 17.45 6.60 15.87
CA LYS A 75 17.37 5.14 16.07
C LYS A 75 16.79 4.37 14.89
N LEU A 76 16.13 5.08 13.98
CA LEU A 76 15.36 4.48 12.90
C LEU A 76 15.93 4.88 11.54
N ARG A 77 15.80 3.97 10.58
CA ARG A 77 16.06 4.22 9.17
C ARG A 77 14.75 4.03 8.41
N GLY A 78 14.47 4.95 7.49
CA GLY A 78 13.27 4.95 6.65
C GLY A 78 13.57 4.54 5.22
N LEU A 79 12.62 3.84 4.60
CA LEU A 79 12.57 3.60 3.16
C LEU A 79 11.16 3.97 2.68
N ILE A 80 11.08 4.88 1.72
CA ILE A 80 9.86 5.17 0.95
C ILE A 80 10.09 4.50 -0.40
N TYR A 81 9.25 3.54 -0.76
CA TYR A 81 9.40 2.80 -2.01
C TYR A 81 8.08 2.76 -2.79
N ASN A 82 8.18 2.93 -4.11
CA ASN A 82 7.02 2.97 -5.00
C ASN A 82 7.28 2.18 -6.27
N GLY A 83 6.22 1.64 -6.86
CA GLY A 83 6.24 1.20 -8.24
C GLY A 83 6.06 2.38 -9.19
N ASP A 84 6.85 2.46 -10.25
CA ASP A 84 6.85 3.59 -11.18
C ASP A 84 5.62 3.64 -12.13
N VAL A 85 4.89 2.54 -12.27
CA VAL A 85 3.64 2.45 -13.06
C VAL A 85 2.38 2.42 -12.19
N ASP A 86 2.50 2.64 -10.88
CA ASP A 86 1.34 2.83 -9.99
C ASP A 86 0.67 4.19 -10.22
N MET A 87 -0.65 4.20 -10.39
CA MET A 87 -1.47 5.41 -10.47
C MET A 87 -2.29 5.70 -9.20
N ALA A 88 -2.43 4.76 -8.27
CA ALA A 88 -3.12 4.98 -7.00
C ALA A 88 -2.26 5.82 -6.04
N CYS A 89 -0.99 5.43 -5.86
CA CYS A 89 0.03 6.14 -5.08
C CYS A 89 1.33 6.23 -5.90
N ASN A 90 1.35 7.15 -6.87
CA ASN A 90 2.43 7.24 -7.85
C ASN A 90 3.78 7.68 -7.24
N PHE A 91 4.87 7.21 -7.85
CA PHE A 91 6.23 7.47 -7.38
C PHE A 91 6.61 8.96 -7.37
N LEU A 92 6.07 9.78 -8.28
CA LEU A 92 6.38 11.22 -8.32
C LEU A 92 5.87 11.93 -7.05
N GLY A 93 4.67 11.57 -6.59
CA GLY A 93 4.10 12.13 -5.37
C GLY A 93 4.96 11.82 -4.15
N ASP A 94 5.42 10.58 -4.03
CA ASP A 94 6.25 10.14 -2.91
C ASP A 94 7.71 10.63 -3.03
N GLU A 95 8.24 10.81 -4.25
CA GLU A 95 9.53 11.46 -4.46
C GLU A 95 9.47 12.93 -4.02
N TRP A 96 8.42 13.65 -4.41
CA TRP A 96 8.20 15.04 -3.98
C TRP A 96 8.02 15.11 -2.46
N PHE A 97 7.32 14.17 -1.86
CA PHE A 97 7.20 14.06 -0.41
C PHE A 97 8.58 13.88 0.25
N ALA A 98 9.41 12.96 -0.25
CA ALA A 98 10.76 12.71 0.28
C ALA A 98 11.67 13.95 0.14
N ASN A 99 11.64 14.63 -1.01
CA ASN A 99 12.33 15.91 -1.22
C ASN A 99 11.84 16.97 -0.20
N ASN A 100 10.53 17.04 0.02
CA ASN A 100 9.91 17.99 0.94
C ASN A 100 10.20 17.70 2.42
N LEU A 101 10.81 16.57 2.79
CA LEU A 101 11.31 16.38 4.16
C LEU A 101 12.39 17.42 4.51
N GLY A 102 13.12 17.94 3.51
CA GLY A 102 14.16 18.95 3.70
C GLY A 102 15.45 18.40 4.32
N LEU A 103 15.66 17.09 4.22
CA LEU A 103 16.89 16.44 4.68
C LEU A 103 18.00 16.60 3.61
N PRO A 104 19.29 16.67 4.00
CA PRO A 104 20.39 16.76 3.05
C PRO A 104 20.49 15.53 2.16
N VAL A 105 20.69 15.73 0.85
CA VAL A 105 20.96 14.64 -0.08
C VAL A 105 22.36 14.08 0.20
N THR A 106 22.42 12.78 0.47
CA THR A 106 23.66 12.02 0.72
C THR A 106 24.08 11.19 -0.48
N LYS A 107 23.12 10.82 -1.34
CA LYS A 107 23.36 10.26 -2.66
C LYS A 107 22.31 10.77 -3.62
N GLU A 108 22.79 11.28 -4.76
CA GLU A 108 21.92 11.69 -5.86
C GLU A 108 21.20 10.50 -6.47
N TYR A 109 20.18 10.81 -7.26
CA TYR A 109 19.34 9.83 -7.93
C TYR A 109 20.18 8.89 -8.80
N GLU A 110 20.25 7.60 -8.41
CA GLU A 110 21.06 6.59 -9.08
C GLU A 110 20.26 5.30 -9.31
N SER A 111 20.53 4.62 -10.44
CA SER A 111 19.91 3.33 -10.74
C SER A 111 20.41 2.25 -9.79
N TRP A 112 19.54 1.37 -9.32
CA TRP A 112 19.94 0.12 -8.67
C TRP A 112 19.68 -1.07 -9.59
N LYS A 113 20.45 -2.14 -9.39
CA LYS A 113 20.41 -3.32 -10.26
C LYS A 113 20.15 -4.60 -9.50
N TYR A 114 19.39 -5.48 -10.12
CA TYR A 114 19.20 -6.87 -9.71
C TYR A 114 19.44 -7.77 -10.92
N ASN A 115 20.26 -8.80 -10.78
CA ASN A 115 20.62 -9.71 -11.88
C ASN A 115 21.06 -9.00 -13.18
N ASN A 116 21.92 -7.99 -13.07
CA ASN A 116 22.41 -7.15 -14.18
C ASN A 116 21.33 -6.34 -14.94
N GLN A 117 20.09 -6.31 -14.45
CA GLN A 117 19.04 -5.44 -14.97
C GLN A 117 18.82 -4.26 -14.03
N VAL A 118 18.47 -3.11 -14.60
CA VAL A 118 17.98 -1.98 -13.79
C VAL A 118 16.65 -2.42 -13.19
N ALA A 119 16.55 -2.30 -11.87
CA ALA A 119 15.34 -2.66 -11.13
C ALA A 119 14.59 -1.40 -10.64
N GLY A 120 15.14 -0.22 -10.93
CA GLY A 120 14.61 1.08 -10.58
C GLY A 120 15.71 2.04 -10.18
N PHE A 121 15.32 3.13 -9.52
CA PHE A 121 16.22 4.18 -9.07
C PHE A 121 16.01 4.52 -7.60
N PHE A 122 16.98 5.19 -6.99
CA PHE A 122 16.87 5.63 -5.61
C PHE A 122 17.63 6.93 -5.34
N LYS A 123 17.19 7.65 -4.32
CA LYS A 123 17.82 8.87 -3.81
C LYS A 123 17.91 8.80 -2.29
N SER A 124 19.08 9.11 -1.74
CA SER A 124 19.35 8.93 -0.30
C SER A 124 19.47 10.26 0.42
N TYR A 125 18.79 10.41 1.56
CA TYR A 125 18.82 11.61 2.41
C TYR A 125 19.42 11.32 3.79
N GLY A 126 20.37 10.38 3.87
CA GLY A 126 20.98 9.89 5.10
C GLY A 126 20.11 8.81 5.76
N PRO A 127 19.38 9.11 6.84
CA PRO A 127 18.55 8.11 7.54
C PRO A 127 17.27 7.73 6.78
N VAL A 128 16.89 8.42 5.70
CA VAL A 128 15.74 8.08 4.85
C VAL A 128 16.16 7.97 3.40
N ASN A 129 15.70 6.92 2.71
CA ASN A 129 15.89 6.74 1.28
C ASN A 129 14.53 6.72 0.56
N PHE A 130 14.49 7.32 -0.62
CA PHE A 130 13.41 7.15 -1.59
C PHE A 130 13.88 6.17 -2.68
N LEU A 131 13.00 5.27 -3.11
CA LEU A 131 13.26 4.28 -4.13
C LEU A 131 12.04 4.12 -5.04
N ASP A 132 12.25 4.11 -6.35
CA ASP A 132 11.27 3.60 -7.30
C ASP A 132 11.72 2.22 -7.83
N SER A 133 10.73 1.40 -8.19
CA SER A 133 10.92 0.08 -8.78
C SER A 133 10.37 0.09 -10.20
N GLU A 134 11.24 -0.17 -11.17
CA GLU A 134 10.94 -0.07 -12.60
C GLU A 134 9.98 -1.18 -13.04
N GLY A 135 8.86 -0.81 -13.63
CA GLY A 135 7.81 -1.73 -14.07
C GLY A 135 7.00 -2.32 -12.92
N PHE A 136 6.84 -1.62 -11.79
CA PHE A 136 6.01 -2.07 -10.68
C PHE A 136 4.80 -1.15 -10.46
N TRP A 137 3.67 -1.72 -10.07
CA TRP A 137 2.45 -1.04 -9.62
C TRP A 137 2.17 -1.38 -8.16
N THR A 138 1.01 -0.96 -7.61
CA THR A 138 0.65 -1.06 -6.17
C THR A 138 0.93 -2.43 -5.54
N TYR A 139 0.68 -3.53 -6.26
CA TYR A 139 0.79 -4.89 -5.71
C TYR A 139 1.87 -5.77 -6.37
N GLY A 140 2.73 -5.23 -7.24
CA GLY A 140 3.82 -6.02 -7.86
C GLY A 140 4.22 -5.54 -9.24
N ALA A 141 4.86 -6.41 -10.03
CA ALA A 141 5.33 -6.05 -11.37
C ALA A 141 4.18 -5.95 -12.40
N SER A 142 4.26 -4.98 -13.31
CA SER A 142 3.54 -5.00 -14.59
C SER A 142 4.18 -6.07 -15.47
N ARG A 143 3.38 -7.04 -15.91
CA ARG A 143 3.83 -8.08 -16.86
C ARG A 143 4.08 -7.50 -18.24
#